data_AF-A0A9Y3R433-F1
#
_entry.id   AF-A0A9Y3R433-F1
#
_cell.length_a   1.000
_cell.length_b   1.000
_cell.length_c   1.000
_cell.angle_alpha   90.00
_cell.angle_beta   90.00
_cell.angle_gamma   90.00
#
_symmetry.space_group_name_H-M   'P 1'
#
loop_
_entity.id
_entity.type
_entity.pdbx_description
1 polymer ?
#
loop_
_entity_poly.entity_id
_entity_poly.type
_entity_poly.pdbx_seq_one_letter_code
_entity_poly.pdbx_strand_id
1 'polypeptide(L)'
;MSIWHGENRLPILQGGTFSFITPTLAILALPKWQCPVPNAPVKPLVQFHNGTSPLQMENSDEVWMTRMREIQGAILVSSLLQLTLGLSGLVGLVLRYIGPLAIAPTINLIGLSLFTEAGKKSGGHWGIAALTVGLILLFSQYLSNVDVPMVSYKNKKWMVFQYPLFKLFSVLFGMCGGWLICFLLTIFDVLPSKSDKYGFSARTDINLDAVTNSPWFHVPYPGQWGVPTVSFSSVLGMMAGVLASTMESIGDYYACARLSGAPPPPIHAVNRGIAVEGIGCILAALWGTGNGTTSYSQNIAALGITKVGSRLVLQTTGILMIILGIFGKFGAIFITIPDPVIGGMFLIMFGMIAAVGISNLQYVDLNSSRNLVILGFSTFSGLVLPTWFQSNPGIIDTGIKELDQLIVVLFTTHMFIGGFFGFILDNTIPGTDKERGIKSWQDKVQDGSKNMHDQSCYDIPFCNKVLKRFRCFQCLPFLPSYNTTQ
;
A
#
# COMPACT_ATOMS: atom_id res chain seq x y z
N MET A 1 17.35 -31.34 0.87
CA MET A 1 16.94 -29.95 0.55
C MET A 1 16.98 -29.84 -0.97
N SER A 2 15.88 -30.20 -1.64
CA SER A 2 15.83 -30.25 -3.11
C SER A 2 15.91 -28.84 -3.66
N ILE A 3 16.98 -28.58 -4.38
CA ILE A 3 17.25 -27.34 -5.10
C ILE A 3 16.09 -27.09 -6.07
N TRP A 4 15.48 -25.91 -5.95
CA TRP A 4 14.33 -25.43 -6.73
C TRP A 4 14.74 -25.13 -8.19
N HIS A 5 15.12 -26.17 -8.93
CA HIS A 5 15.35 -26.07 -10.37
C HIS A 5 14.00 -26.16 -11.10
N GLY A 6 13.48 -25.02 -11.55
CA GLY A 6 12.36 -25.02 -12.50
C GLY A 6 11.58 -23.72 -12.67
N GLU A 7 11.71 -22.75 -11.76
CA GLU A 7 10.91 -21.53 -11.83
C GLU A 7 11.76 -20.26 -11.96
N ASN A 8 11.84 -19.76 -13.19
CA ASN A 8 12.72 -18.68 -13.60
C ASN A 8 12.22 -17.28 -13.17
N ARG A 9 11.53 -17.06 -12.02
CA ARG A 9 11.02 -15.73 -11.60
C ARG A 9 10.84 -15.55 -10.10
N LEU A 10 10.93 -14.28 -9.67
CA LEU A 10 10.49 -13.83 -8.34
C LEU A 10 8.97 -13.94 -8.20
N PRO A 11 8.46 -14.67 -7.20
CA PRO A 11 7.04 -14.81 -6.94
C PRO A 11 6.53 -13.63 -6.10
N ILE A 12 6.26 -12.50 -6.74
CA ILE A 12 5.75 -11.28 -6.07
C ILE A 12 4.33 -10.98 -6.53
N LEU A 13 3.43 -10.79 -5.57
CA LEU A 13 2.08 -10.30 -5.79
C LEU A 13 2.06 -8.76 -5.69
N GLN A 14 1.33 -8.10 -6.58
CA GLN A 14 0.98 -6.69 -6.47
C GLN A 14 -0.46 -6.53 -5.98
N GLY A 15 -0.70 -5.59 -5.08
CA GLY A 15 -2.03 -5.31 -4.54
C GLY A 15 -2.15 -3.86 -4.03
N GLY A 16 -3.33 -3.50 -3.49
CA GLY A 16 -3.61 -2.12 -3.05
C GLY A 16 -2.68 -1.65 -1.93
N THR A 17 -2.20 -0.40 -2.02
CA THR A 17 -1.18 0.15 -1.11
C THR A 17 -1.75 1.08 -0.04
N PHE A 18 -1.13 1.09 1.14
CA PHE A 18 -1.42 2.06 2.20
C PHE A 18 -0.75 3.42 1.97
N SER A 19 0.31 3.46 1.15
CA SER A 19 1.08 4.67 0.84
C SER A 19 0.24 5.78 0.18
N PHE A 20 -0.89 5.42 -0.42
CA PHE A 20 -1.78 6.36 -1.11
C PHE A 20 -2.92 6.87 -0.22
N ILE A 21 -3.16 6.25 0.94
CA ILE A 21 -4.24 6.67 1.84
C ILE A 21 -3.96 8.07 2.39
N THR A 22 -2.76 8.30 2.93
CA THR A 22 -2.41 9.59 3.53
C THR A 22 -2.47 10.74 2.50
N PRO A 23 -1.90 10.63 1.28
CA PRO A 23 -2.12 11.61 0.22
C PRO A 23 -3.58 11.78 -0.19
N THR A 24 -4.36 10.70 -0.25
CA THR A 24 -5.79 10.77 -0.58
C THR A 24 -6.55 11.59 0.47
N LEU A 25 -6.33 11.32 1.76
CA LEU A 25 -6.95 12.07 2.84
C LEU A 25 -6.52 13.55 2.81
N ALA A 26 -5.24 13.82 2.52
CA ALA A 26 -4.73 15.19 2.36
C ALA A 26 -5.42 15.93 1.20
N ILE A 27 -5.61 15.27 0.05
CA ILE A 27 -6.35 15.84 -1.09
C ILE A 27 -7.79 16.10 -0.67
N LEU A 28 -8.47 15.13 -0.07
CA LEU A 28 -9.88 15.25 0.34
C LEU A 28 -10.12 16.30 1.44
N ALA A 29 -9.09 16.66 2.21
CA ALA A 29 -9.16 17.70 3.23
C ALA A 29 -9.13 19.13 2.65
N LEU A 30 -8.77 19.31 1.38
CA LEU A 30 -8.72 20.64 0.75
C LEU A 30 -10.10 21.32 0.79
N PRO A 31 -10.16 22.67 0.98
CA PRO A 31 -11.42 23.40 1.09
C PRO A 31 -12.39 23.15 -0.07
N LYS A 32 -11.87 22.98 -1.30
CA LYS A 32 -12.66 22.68 -2.50
C LYS A 32 -13.43 21.34 -2.43
N TRP A 33 -13.01 20.42 -1.58
CA TRP A 33 -13.59 19.07 -1.47
C TRP A 33 -14.37 18.86 -0.18
N GLN A 34 -14.41 19.84 0.73
CA GLN A 34 -15.23 19.75 1.93
C GLN A 34 -16.71 19.61 1.54
N CYS A 35 -17.43 18.73 2.24
CA CYS A 35 -18.87 18.59 2.01
C CYS A 35 -19.54 19.96 2.22
N PRO A 36 -20.46 20.37 1.34
CA PRO A 36 -21.28 21.54 1.60
C PRO A 36 -21.96 21.38 2.95
N VAL A 37 -21.96 22.44 3.75
CA VAL A 37 -22.72 22.47 5.00
C VAL A 37 -24.18 22.20 4.65
N PRO A 38 -24.91 21.33 5.38
CA PRO A 38 -26.34 21.18 5.16
C PRO A 38 -26.99 22.57 5.26
N ASN A 39 -27.60 23.03 4.16
CA ASN A 39 -28.27 24.34 4.00
C ASN A 39 -27.42 25.57 3.60
N ALA A 40 -26.18 25.41 3.14
CA ALA A 40 -25.46 26.54 2.52
C ALA A 40 -25.89 26.77 1.05
N PRO A 41 -26.18 28.02 0.61
CA PRO A 41 -26.46 28.29 -0.79
C PRO A 41 -25.21 28.04 -1.64
N VAL A 42 -25.29 27.06 -2.54
CA VAL A 42 -24.20 26.65 -3.43
C VAL A 42 -23.89 27.80 -4.39
N LYS A 43 -22.71 28.41 -4.26
CA LYS A 43 -22.15 29.29 -5.29
C LYS A 43 -21.48 28.40 -6.35
N PRO A 44 -21.95 28.37 -7.61
CA PRO A 44 -21.29 27.60 -8.65
C PRO A 44 -19.95 28.25 -8.99
N LEU A 45 -18.87 27.50 -8.90
CA LEU A 45 -17.59 27.85 -9.52
C LEU A 45 -17.70 27.56 -11.05
N VAL A 46 -18.43 28.44 -11.75
CA VAL A 46 -18.25 29.01 -13.11
C VAL A 46 -17.70 28.03 -14.20
N GLN A 47 -18.38 27.69 -15.30
CA GLN A 47 -18.90 28.60 -16.35
C GLN A 47 -19.85 27.95 -17.40
N PHE A 48 -20.80 28.78 -17.89
CA PHE A 48 -21.62 28.72 -19.11
C PHE A 48 -22.76 27.69 -19.29
N HIS A 49 -23.92 27.99 -18.67
CA HIS A 49 -25.20 27.84 -19.36
C HIS A 49 -26.14 28.99 -19.01
N ASN A 50 -26.61 29.73 -20.02
CA ASN A 50 -27.69 30.69 -19.89
C ASN A 50 -28.98 29.89 -19.64
N GLY A 51 -29.40 29.80 -18.39
CA GLY A 51 -30.64 29.16 -17.99
C GLY A 51 -31.05 29.63 -16.61
N THR A 52 -32.07 30.47 -16.54
CA THR A 52 -32.75 30.85 -15.30
C THR A 52 -33.58 29.68 -14.82
N SER A 53 -33.00 28.83 -13.98
CA SER A 53 -33.74 27.85 -13.19
C SER A 53 -33.03 27.67 -11.84
N PRO A 54 -33.77 27.73 -10.71
CA PRO A 54 -33.18 27.54 -9.40
C PRO A 54 -32.77 26.07 -9.23
N LEU A 55 -31.47 25.82 -9.07
CA LEU A 55 -30.93 24.47 -8.87
C LEU A 55 -31.25 23.98 -7.45
N GLN A 56 -32.21 23.07 -7.36
CA GLN A 56 -32.48 22.24 -6.19
C GLN A 56 -31.34 21.24 -5.96
N MET A 57 -31.18 20.82 -4.71
CA MET A 57 -30.17 19.85 -4.24
C MET A 57 -30.46 18.46 -4.83
N GLU A 58 -30.08 18.25 -6.08
CA GLU A 58 -30.19 16.99 -6.82
C GLU A 58 -28.76 16.45 -7.04
N ASN A 59 -28.54 15.18 -6.70
CA ASN A 59 -27.31 14.38 -6.82
C ASN A 59 -26.22 14.51 -5.75
N SER A 60 -26.47 13.90 -4.58
CA SER A 60 -25.41 13.35 -3.71
C SER A 60 -24.44 12.42 -4.44
N ASP A 61 -24.87 11.80 -5.55
CA ASP A 61 -24.04 10.92 -6.38
C ASP A 61 -22.94 11.66 -7.17
N GLU A 62 -23.14 12.93 -7.53
CA GLU A 62 -22.14 13.69 -8.29
C GLU A 62 -20.94 14.12 -7.43
N VAL A 63 -21.15 14.31 -6.13
CA VAL A 63 -20.12 14.85 -5.21
C VAL A 63 -18.98 13.85 -5.01
N TRP A 64 -19.31 12.58 -4.75
CA TRP A 64 -18.28 11.57 -4.50
C TRP A 64 -17.59 11.12 -5.79
N MET A 65 -18.31 11.07 -6.92
CA MET A 65 -17.73 10.76 -8.23
C MET A 65 -16.69 11.81 -8.63
N THR A 66 -16.96 13.10 -8.38
CA THR A 66 -15.99 14.17 -8.67
C THR A 66 -14.69 14.00 -7.87
N ARG A 67 -14.79 13.61 -6.59
CA ARG A 67 -13.62 13.29 -5.76
C ARG A 67 -12.85 12.07 -6.28
N MET A 68 -13.57 11.03 -6.69
CA MET A 68 -12.96 9.83 -7.28
C MET A 68 -12.22 10.15 -8.58
N ARG A 69 -12.79 10.99 -9.45
CA ARG A 69 -12.15 11.45 -10.70
C ARG A 69 -10.85 12.20 -10.44
N GLU A 70 -10.81 13.03 -9.40
CA GLU A 70 -9.60 13.76 -9.01
C GLU A 70 -8.52 12.81 -8.48
N ILE A 71 -8.88 11.90 -7.59
CA ILE A 71 -7.96 10.89 -7.05
C ILE A 71 -7.40 10.03 -8.18
N GLN A 72 -8.24 9.59 -9.11
CA GLN A 72 -7.83 8.79 -10.26
C GLN A 72 -6.88 9.54 -11.17
N GLY A 73 -7.18 10.80 -11.51
CA GLY A 73 -6.29 11.59 -12.36
C GLY A 73 -4.96 11.86 -11.67
N ALA A 74 -4.97 12.15 -10.36
CA ALA A 74 -3.75 12.33 -9.58
C ALA A 74 -2.89 11.06 -9.54
N ILE A 75 -3.48 9.88 -9.30
CA ILE A 75 -2.78 8.58 -9.33
C ILE A 75 -2.26 8.28 -10.73
N LEU A 76 -3.07 8.49 -11.77
CA LEU A 76 -2.68 8.22 -13.16
C LEU A 76 -1.42 9.00 -13.54
N VAL A 77 -1.41 10.31 -13.26
CA VAL A 77 -0.28 11.17 -13.61
C VAL A 77 0.94 10.92 -12.72
N SER A 78 0.76 10.71 -11.41
CA SER A 78 1.89 10.39 -10.52
C SER A 78 2.53 9.03 -10.86
N SER A 79 1.74 8.08 -11.34
CA SER A 79 2.23 6.75 -11.73
C SER A 79 2.98 6.75 -13.06
N LEU A 80 2.74 7.72 -13.95
CA LEU A 80 3.60 7.94 -15.12
C LEU A 80 5.02 8.30 -14.70
N LEU A 81 5.19 9.03 -13.59
CA LEU A 81 6.51 9.29 -13.03
C LEU A 81 7.16 7.99 -12.49
N GLN A 82 6.39 7.14 -11.81
CA GLN A 82 6.89 5.82 -11.39
C GLN A 82 7.36 4.97 -12.59
N LEU A 83 6.55 4.94 -13.64
CA LEU A 83 6.85 4.23 -14.87
C LEU A 83 8.11 4.77 -15.55
N THR A 84 8.23 6.09 -15.68
CA THR A 84 9.42 6.72 -16.28
C THR A 84 10.67 6.50 -15.43
N LEU A 85 10.58 6.56 -14.09
CA LEU A 85 11.69 6.22 -13.19
C LEU A 85 12.16 4.78 -13.36
N GLY A 86 11.22 3.83 -13.46
CA GLY A 86 11.54 2.43 -13.70
C GLY A 86 12.17 2.18 -15.08
N LEU A 87 11.62 2.77 -16.14
CA LEU A 87 12.15 2.60 -17.51
C LEU A 87 13.48 3.32 -17.77
N SER A 88 13.68 4.48 -17.15
CA SER A 88 14.92 5.26 -17.27
C SER A 88 16.06 4.74 -16.40
N GLY A 89 15.78 3.83 -15.47
CA GLY A 89 16.76 3.32 -14.52
C GLY A 89 17.27 4.34 -13.51
N LEU A 90 16.64 5.52 -13.45
CA LEU A 90 16.93 6.57 -12.47
C LEU A 90 16.79 6.06 -11.03
N VAL A 91 15.98 5.04 -10.79
CA VAL A 91 15.87 4.39 -9.47
C VAL A 91 17.25 3.96 -8.96
N GLY A 92 18.09 3.34 -9.80
CA GLY A 92 19.43 2.91 -9.38
C GLY A 92 20.33 4.09 -8.96
N LEU A 93 20.18 5.24 -9.61
CA LEU A 93 20.90 6.47 -9.26
C LEU A 93 20.36 7.07 -7.96
N VAL A 94 19.04 7.12 -7.81
CA VAL A 94 18.35 7.63 -6.62
C VAL A 94 18.68 6.78 -5.39
N LEU A 95 18.72 5.45 -5.52
CA LEU A 95 19.08 4.52 -4.44
C LEU A 95 20.51 4.67 -3.94
N ARG A 96 21.40 5.33 -4.70
CA ARG A 96 22.74 5.64 -4.20
C ARG A 96 22.73 6.71 -3.10
N TYR A 97 21.74 7.60 -3.13
CA TYR A 97 21.62 8.73 -2.20
C TYR A 97 20.57 8.50 -1.11
N ILE A 98 19.65 7.55 -1.32
CA ILE A 98 18.64 7.18 -0.34
C ILE A 98 19.17 6.03 0.52
N GLY A 99 19.63 6.38 1.73
CA GLY A 99 20.06 5.41 2.74
C GLY A 99 18.90 4.88 3.60
N PRO A 100 19.16 3.84 4.42
CA PRO A 100 18.18 3.31 5.37
C PRO A 100 17.64 4.36 6.36
N LEU A 101 18.41 5.42 6.64
CA LEU A 101 18.01 6.57 7.47
C LEU A 101 16.91 7.44 6.86
N ALA A 102 16.71 7.41 5.55
CA ALA A 102 15.57 8.06 4.88
C ALA A 102 14.40 7.10 4.69
N ILE A 103 14.69 5.82 4.42
CA ILE A 103 13.69 4.77 4.18
C ILE A 103 12.91 4.45 5.46
N ALA A 104 13.61 4.29 6.59
CA ALA A 104 12.99 3.89 7.85
C ALA A 104 11.93 4.90 8.33
N PRO A 105 12.19 6.22 8.42
CA PRO A 105 11.15 7.21 8.74
C PRO A 105 9.98 7.18 7.75
N THR A 106 10.26 7.05 6.45
CA THR A 106 9.22 7.03 5.40
C THR A 106 8.25 5.88 5.63
N ILE A 107 8.74 4.64 5.73
CA ILE A 107 7.90 3.44 5.91
C ILE A 107 7.23 3.46 7.29
N ASN A 108 7.96 3.87 8.33
CA ASN A 108 7.42 3.96 9.69
C ASN A 108 6.21 4.89 9.74
N LEU A 109 6.28 6.05 9.09
CA LEU A 109 5.20 7.04 9.06
C LEU A 109 4.01 6.62 8.20
N ILE A 110 4.15 5.69 7.24
CA ILE A 110 2.99 5.09 6.57
C ILE A 110 2.09 4.42 7.62
N GLY A 111 2.68 3.60 8.49
CA GLY A 111 1.95 2.94 9.58
C GLY A 111 1.49 3.93 10.64
N LEU A 112 2.41 4.73 11.18
CA LEU A 112 2.09 5.63 12.30
C LEU A 112 1.08 6.72 11.94
N SER A 113 1.05 7.23 10.71
CA SER A 113 0.12 8.32 10.33
C SER A 113 -1.35 7.94 10.33
N LEU A 114 -1.66 6.64 10.28
CA LEU A 114 -3.03 6.13 10.24
C LEU A 114 -3.57 5.76 11.64
N PHE A 115 -2.87 6.16 12.70
CA PHE A 115 -3.29 5.89 14.09
C PHE A 115 -4.65 6.50 14.43
N THR A 116 -4.96 7.70 13.94
CA THR A 116 -6.25 8.36 14.16
C THR A 116 -7.39 7.57 13.54
N GLU A 117 -7.20 7.03 12.33
CA GLU A 117 -8.21 6.20 11.65
C GLU A 117 -8.41 4.86 12.36
N ALA A 118 -7.32 4.23 12.81
CA ALA A 118 -7.40 3.03 13.64
C ALA A 118 -8.14 3.30 14.95
N GLY A 119 -7.86 4.43 15.61
CA GLY A 119 -8.52 4.86 16.84
C GLY A 119 -10.00 5.18 16.64
N LYS A 120 -10.36 5.89 15.57
CA LYS A 120 -11.75 6.23 15.23
C LYS A 120 -12.61 4.99 14.98
N LYS A 121 -12.10 4.02 14.20
CA LYS A 121 -12.80 2.75 13.95
C LYS A 121 -12.88 1.87 15.20
N SER A 122 -11.78 1.76 15.96
CA SER A 122 -11.75 1.00 17.21
C SER A 122 -12.69 1.60 18.27
N GLY A 123 -12.78 2.93 18.30
CA GLY A 123 -13.63 3.70 19.21
C GLY A 123 -15.13 3.48 19.03
N GLY A 124 -15.55 2.88 17.92
CA GLY A 124 -16.93 2.42 17.76
C GLY A 124 -17.32 1.37 18.81
N HIS A 125 -16.38 0.50 19.22
CA HIS A 125 -16.51 -0.41 20.35
C HIS A 125 -15.16 -1.05 20.75
N TRP A 126 -14.47 -0.47 21.75
CA TRP A 126 -13.13 -0.90 22.17
C TRP A 126 -13.04 -2.37 22.58
N GLY A 127 -14.08 -2.94 23.20
CA GLY A 127 -14.08 -4.34 23.61
C GLY A 127 -14.03 -5.31 22.42
N ILE A 128 -14.62 -4.94 21.29
CA ILE A 128 -14.65 -5.78 20.07
C ILE A 128 -13.36 -5.60 19.29
N ALA A 129 -12.83 -4.37 19.25
CA ALA A 129 -11.51 -4.10 18.69
C ALA A 129 -10.42 -4.88 19.46
N ALA A 130 -10.44 -4.83 20.79
CA ALA A 130 -9.52 -5.56 21.67
C ALA A 130 -9.66 -7.07 21.52
N LEU A 131 -10.89 -7.60 21.42
CA LEU A 131 -11.12 -9.01 21.11
C LEU A 131 -10.51 -9.40 19.77
N THR A 132 -10.73 -8.60 18.72
CA THR A 132 -10.19 -8.85 17.38
C THR A 132 -8.66 -8.88 17.41
N VAL A 133 -8.03 -7.89 18.07
CA VAL A 133 -6.57 -7.86 18.31
C VAL A 133 -6.11 -9.11 19.05
N GLY A 134 -6.81 -9.48 20.14
CA GLY A 134 -6.50 -10.66 20.94
C GLY A 134 -6.56 -11.95 20.12
N LEU A 135 -7.58 -12.12 19.27
CA LEU A 135 -7.70 -13.26 18.37
C LEU A 135 -6.59 -13.28 17.30
N ILE A 136 -6.26 -12.13 16.70
CA ILE A 136 -5.15 -12.04 15.74
C ILE A 136 -3.83 -12.44 16.41
N LEU A 137 -3.54 -11.96 17.63
CA LEU A 137 -2.34 -12.32 18.38
C LEU A 137 -2.33 -13.79 18.80
N LEU A 138 -3.48 -14.31 19.25
CA LEU A 138 -3.65 -15.72 19.58
C LEU A 138 -3.29 -16.61 18.38
N PHE A 139 -3.87 -16.34 17.21
CA PHE A 139 -3.62 -17.14 16.00
C PHE A 139 -2.21 -16.92 15.43
N SER A 140 -1.71 -15.69 15.42
CA SER A 140 -0.43 -15.35 14.78
C SER A 140 0.80 -15.68 15.63
N GLN A 141 0.73 -15.59 16.96
CA GLN A 141 1.88 -15.78 17.85
C GLN A 141 1.78 -17.09 18.63
N TYR A 142 0.67 -17.29 19.35
CA TYR A 142 0.53 -18.41 20.29
C TYR A 142 0.22 -19.74 19.60
N LEU A 143 -0.67 -19.73 18.59
CA LEU A 143 -1.04 -20.92 17.81
C LEU A 143 -0.24 -21.06 16.51
N SER A 144 0.84 -20.28 16.34
CA SER A 144 1.66 -20.24 15.13
C SER A 144 2.35 -21.56 14.79
N ASN A 145 2.62 -22.40 15.80
CA ASN A 145 3.26 -23.72 15.68
C ASN A 145 2.25 -24.87 15.73
N VAL A 146 0.94 -24.57 15.80
CA VAL A 146 -0.10 -25.59 15.78
C VAL A 146 -0.49 -25.86 14.33
N ASP A 147 0.03 -26.96 13.80
CA ASP A 147 -0.40 -27.46 12.51
C ASP A 147 -1.76 -28.15 12.64
N VAL A 148 -2.64 -27.86 11.68
CA VAL A 148 -3.99 -28.42 11.64
C VAL A 148 -4.00 -29.59 10.65
N PRO A 149 -4.51 -30.78 11.03
CA PRO A 149 -4.61 -31.91 10.13
C PRO A 149 -5.65 -31.61 9.04
N MET A 150 -5.18 -31.49 7.81
CA MET A 150 -5.99 -31.26 6.63
C MET A 150 -6.05 -32.51 5.76
N VAL A 151 -7.20 -32.75 5.16
CA VAL A 151 -7.44 -33.93 4.34
C VAL A 151 -7.18 -33.58 2.88
N SER A 152 -6.23 -34.27 2.25
CA SER A 152 -5.95 -34.18 0.81
C SER A 152 -6.33 -35.49 0.12
N TYR A 153 -7.09 -35.40 -0.96
CA TYR A 153 -7.37 -36.52 -1.84
C TYR A 153 -6.30 -36.58 -2.93
N LYS A 154 -5.38 -37.55 -2.85
CA LYS A 154 -4.32 -37.75 -3.85
C LYS A 154 -4.17 -39.23 -4.17
N ASN A 155 -3.99 -39.56 -5.45
CA ASN A 155 -3.83 -40.94 -5.93
C ASN A 155 -4.95 -41.90 -5.49
N LYS A 156 -6.22 -41.46 -5.54
CA LYS A 156 -7.40 -42.23 -5.10
C LYS A 156 -7.41 -42.65 -3.62
N LYS A 157 -6.56 -42.04 -2.78
CA LYS A 157 -6.52 -42.25 -1.33
C LYS A 157 -6.67 -40.92 -0.59
N TRP A 158 -7.38 -40.96 0.53
CA TRP A 158 -7.43 -39.85 1.48
C TRP A 158 -6.18 -39.87 2.33
N MET A 159 -5.37 -38.81 2.27
CA MET A 159 -4.19 -38.64 3.10
C MET A 159 -4.37 -37.40 3.97
N VAL A 160 -4.08 -37.54 5.26
CA VAL A 160 -4.06 -36.41 6.19
C VAL A 160 -2.65 -35.81 6.17
N PHE A 161 -2.55 -34.50 5.96
CA PHE A 161 -1.29 -33.76 6.03
C PHE A 161 -1.43 -32.59 7.01
N GLN A 162 -0.32 -32.19 7.62
CA GLN A 162 -0.28 -31.09 8.58
C GLN A 162 -0.12 -29.76 7.82
N TYR A 163 -0.98 -28.78 8.11
CA TYR A 163 -0.95 -27.46 7.44
C TYR A 163 -0.98 -26.30 8.45
N PRO A 164 -0.09 -25.29 8.32
CA PRO A 164 0.05 -24.19 9.28
C PRO A 164 -1.02 -23.10 9.06
N LEU A 165 -2.30 -23.47 9.26
CA LEU A 165 -3.45 -22.59 9.01
C LEU A 165 -3.39 -21.28 9.80
N PHE A 166 -3.19 -21.36 11.12
CA PHE A 166 -3.23 -20.19 11.99
C PHE A 166 -2.14 -19.18 11.65
N LYS A 167 -0.96 -19.66 11.26
CA LYS A 167 0.15 -18.81 10.87
C LYS A 167 -0.13 -18.03 9.58
N LEU A 168 -0.77 -18.67 8.60
CA LEU A 168 -1.06 -18.08 7.28
C LEU A 168 -2.31 -17.19 7.28
N PHE A 169 -3.36 -17.59 7.98
CA PHE A 169 -4.68 -16.95 7.95
C PHE A 169 -5.06 -16.28 9.28
N SER A 170 -4.08 -16.00 10.15
CA SER A 170 -4.29 -15.39 11.48
C SER A 170 -5.17 -14.14 11.46
N VAL A 171 -4.88 -13.20 10.56
CA VAL A 171 -5.65 -11.96 10.44
C VAL A 171 -7.08 -12.23 9.98
N LEU A 172 -7.23 -13.11 8.97
CA LEU A 172 -8.55 -13.50 8.46
C LEU A 172 -9.40 -14.18 9.54
N PHE A 173 -8.85 -15.16 10.26
CA PHE A 173 -9.56 -15.83 11.35
C PHE A 173 -9.86 -14.89 12.52
N GLY A 174 -8.96 -13.97 12.85
CA GLY A 174 -9.22 -12.94 13.84
C GLY A 174 -10.40 -12.06 13.47
N MET A 175 -10.47 -11.61 12.21
CA MET A 175 -11.60 -10.83 11.70
C MET A 175 -12.89 -11.65 11.65
N CYS A 176 -12.85 -12.89 11.16
CA CYS A 176 -14.02 -13.78 11.13
C CYS A 176 -14.55 -14.05 12.54
N GLY A 177 -13.67 -14.25 13.52
CA GLY A 177 -14.05 -14.41 14.92
C GLY A 177 -14.66 -13.13 15.51
N GLY A 178 -14.04 -11.97 15.27
CA GLY A 178 -14.59 -10.68 15.69
C GLY A 178 -15.98 -10.41 15.07
N TRP A 179 -16.12 -10.66 13.77
CA TRP A 179 -17.38 -10.55 13.05
C TRP A 179 -18.44 -11.52 13.60
N LEU A 180 -18.09 -12.78 13.86
CA LEU A 180 -19.01 -13.77 14.42
C LEU A 180 -19.54 -13.35 15.79
N ILE A 181 -18.68 -12.79 16.65
CA ILE A 181 -19.11 -12.26 17.94
C ILE A 181 -20.03 -11.05 17.75
N CYS A 182 -19.70 -10.11 16.85
CA CYS A 182 -20.61 -9.00 16.53
C CYS A 182 -21.97 -9.49 16.03
N PHE A 183 -21.97 -10.50 15.16
CA PHE A 183 -23.19 -11.10 14.61
C PHE A 183 -24.07 -11.71 15.70
N LEU A 184 -23.48 -12.49 16.62
CA LEU A 184 -24.19 -13.05 17.77
C LEU A 184 -24.75 -11.93 18.67
N LEU A 185 -23.94 -10.92 19.00
CA LEU A 185 -24.38 -9.77 19.81
C LEU A 185 -25.49 -8.94 19.14
N THR A 186 -25.51 -8.90 17.80
CA THR A 186 -26.56 -8.24 17.02
C THR A 186 -27.87 -9.05 17.09
N ILE A 187 -27.80 -10.38 16.93
CA ILE A 187 -28.99 -11.25 17.01
C ILE A 187 -29.62 -11.26 18.40
N PHE A 188 -28.80 -11.29 19.45
CA PHE A 188 -29.28 -11.22 20.84
C PHE A 188 -29.66 -9.81 21.29
N ASP A 189 -29.64 -8.82 20.37
CA ASP A 189 -29.98 -7.42 20.58
C ASP A 189 -29.25 -6.77 21.79
N VAL A 190 -28.02 -7.21 22.03
CA VAL A 190 -27.13 -6.68 23.08
C VAL A 190 -26.56 -5.33 22.65
N LEU A 191 -26.35 -5.14 21.34
CA LEU A 191 -25.83 -3.89 20.78
C LEU A 191 -26.97 -2.89 20.53
N PRO A 192 -26.79 -1.60 20.83
CA PRO A 192 -27.87 -0.61 20.70
C PRO A 192 -28.26 -0.37 19.24
N SER A 193 -29.55 -0.24 18.97
CA SER A 193 -30.09 0.01 17.62
C SER A 193 -30.10 1.50 17.22
N LYS A 194 -29.82 2.42 18.15
CA LYS A 194 -29.76 3.86 17.85
C LYS A 194 -28.35 4.30 17.47
N SER A 195 -28.23 5.07 16.39
CA SER A 195 -26.95 5.50 15.82
C SER A 195 -26.12 6.43 16.71
N ASP A 196 -26.75 7.07 17.69
CA ASP A 196 -26.10 7.98 18.64
C ASP A 196 -25.46 7.27 19.84
N LYS A 197 -25.73 5.97 20.02
CA LYS A 197 -25.23 5.20 21.16
C LYS A 197 -23.93 4.47 20.86
N TYR A 198 -23.05 4.44 21.86
CA TYR A 198 -21.81 3.66 21.82
C TYR A 198 -22.09 2.17 21.57
N GLY A 199 -21.37 1.57 20.62
CA GLY A 199 -21.57 0.19 20.20
C GLY A 199 -22.51 0.00 19.02
N PHE A 200 -23.22 1.04 18.55
CA PHE A 200 -24.04 0.93 17.33
C PHE A 200 -23.21 0.46 16.14
N SER A 201 -22.05 1.09 15.89
CA SER A 201 -21.13 0.75 14.79
C SER A 201 -20.56 -0.67 14.84
N ALA A 202 -20.79 -1.42 15.92
CA ALA A 202 -20.41 -2.82 16.04
C ALA A 202 -21.45 -3.79 15.45
N ARG A 203 -22.66 -3.31 15.12
CA ARG A 203 -23.72 -4.14 14.58
C ARG A 203 -23.42 -4.59 13.14
N THR A 204 -23.80 -5.82 12.81
CA THR A 204 -23.58 -6.41 11.48
C THR A 204 -24.71 -6.13 10.50
N ASP A 205 -25.85 -5.63 10.96
CA ASP A 205 -27.06 -5.40 10.17
C ASP A 205 -27.18 -3.98 9.59
N ILE A 206 -26.24 -3.07 9.91
CA ILE A 206 -26.25 -1.67 9.44
C ILE A 206 -26.27 -1.57 7.91
N ASN A 207 -25.47 -2.40 7.24
CA ASN A 207 -25.25 -2.33 5.79
C ASN A 207 -25.86 -3.51 5.04
N LEU A 208 -26.91 -4.15 5.59
CA LEU A 208 -27.53 -5.32 4.95
C LEU A 208 -28.18 -4.98 3.60
N ASP A 209 -28.63 -3.74 3.44
CA ASP A 209 -29.15 -3.22 2.18
C ASP A 209 -28.11 -3.24 1.07
N ALA A 210 -26.81 -3.01 1.39
CA ALA A 210 -25.74 -3.10 0.40
C ALA A 210 -25.57 -4.53 -0.12
N VAL A 211 -25.74 -5.54 0.75
CA VAL A 211 -25.72 -6.95 0.35
C VAL A 211 -26.95 -7.30 -0.47
N THR A 212 -28.13 -6.80 -0.10
CA THR A 212 -29.38 -7.11 -0.81
C THR A 212 -29.40 -6.47 -2.19
N ASN A 213 -29.06 -5.18 -2.28
CA ASN A 213 -29.15 -4.37 -3.50
C ASN A 213 -27.96 -4.54 -4.46
N SER A 214 -26.83 -5.10 -4.01
CA SER A 214 -25.68 -5.33 -4.90
C SER A 214 -26.03 -6.31 -6.03
N PRO A 215 -25.60 -6.04 -7.27
CA PRO A 215 -25.75 -7.00 -8.36
C PRO A 215 -24.90 -8.24 -8.11
N TRP A 216 -25.36 -9.40 -8.60
CA TRP A 216 -24.58 -10.64 -8.52
C TRP A 216 -23.28 -10.56 -9.32
N PHE A 217 -23.34 -9.93 -10.49
CA PHE A 217 -22.20 -9.72 -11.36
C PHE A 217 -22.05 -8.24 -11.67
N HIS A 218 -20.88 -7.69 -11.40
CA HIS A 218 -20.50 -6.33 -11.73
C HIS A 218 -19.11 -6.34 -12.33
N VAL A 219 -19.01 -6.04 -13.62
CA VAL A 219 -17.72 -5.95 -14.30
C VAL A 219 -17.27 -4.50 -14.26
N PRO A 220 -16.23 -4.16 -13.46
CA PRO A 220 -15.73 -2.80 -13.44
C PRO A 220 -15.07 -2.49 -14.79
N TYR A 221 -15.19 -1.26 -15.26
CA TYR A 221 -14.67 -0.83 -16.56
C TYR A 221 -13.89 0.49 -16.44
N PRO A 222 -12.98 0.79 -17.39
CA PRO A 222 -12.21 2.02 -17.37
C PRO A 222 -13.10 3.26 -17.41
N GLY A 223 -12.83 4.24 -16.57
CA GLY A 223 -13.56 5.50 -16.55
C GLY A 223 -14.99 5.39 -16.03
N GLN A 224 -15.32 4.34 -15.26
CA GLN A 224 -16.67 4.14 -14.69
C GLN A 224 -17.18 5.28 -13.80
N TRP A 225 -16.28 6.14 -13.32
CA TRP A 225 -16.61 7.31 -12.51
C TRP A 225 -16.55 8.63 -13.31
N GLY A 226 -16.34 8.58 -14.62
CA GLY A 226 -16.16 9.72 -15.50
C GLY A 226 -14.69 9.98 -15.88
N VAL A 227 -14.46 11.03 -16.68
CA VAL A 227 -13.12 11.40 -17.16
C VAL A 227 -12.25 11.90 -15.99
N PRO A 228 -11.04 11.34 -15.77
CA PRO A 228 -10.16 11.77 -14.68
C PRO A 228 -9.85 13.27 -14.72
N THR A 229 -9.88 13.93 -13.56
CA THR A 229 -9.48 15.33 -13.41
C THR A 229 -8.13 15.40 -12.72
N VAL A 230 -7.33 16.40 -13.06
CA VAL A 230 -5.95 16.51 -12.58
C VAL A 230 -5.72 17.92 -12.05
N SER A 231 -5.38 18.04 -10.77
CA SER A 231 -4.77 19.25 -10.22
C SER A 231 -3.32 19.02 -9.82
N PHE A 232 -2.50 20.05 -10.04
CA PHE A 232 -1.06 20.00 -9.77
C PHE A 232 -0.72 19.62 -8.32
N SER A 233 -1.45 20.20 -7.36
CA SER A 233 -1.32 19.90 -5.93
C SER A 233 -1.60 18.43 -5.62
N SER A 234 -2.66 17.87 -6.19
CA SER A 234 -3.04 16.47 -5.99
C SER A 234 -2.04 15.49 -6.60
N VAL A 235 -1.51 15.81 -7.79
CA VAL A 235 -0.45 15.01 -8.44
C VAL A 235 0.80 14.93 -7.57
N LEU A 236 1.25 16.06 -7.01
CA LEU A 236 2.45 16.07 -6.16
C LEU A 236 2.23 15.33 -4.83
N GLY A 237 1.05 15.44 -4.23
CA GLY A 237 0.68 14.62 -3.07
C GLY A 237 0.77 13.13 -3.38
N MET A 238 0.15 12.71 -4.48
CA MET A 238 0.19 11.30 -4.90
C MET A 238 1.59 10.85 -5.32
N MET A 239 2.45 11.75 -5.78
CA MET A 239 3.84 11.47 -6.10
C MET A 239 4.63 11.05 -4.85
N ALA A 240 4.35 11.64 -3.68
CA ALA A 240 4.94 11.18 -2.43
C ALA A 240 4.53 9.74 -2.07
N GLY A 241 3.26 9.38 -2.28
CA GLY A 241 2.75 8.02 -2.10
C GLY A 241 3.44 7.03 -3.04
N VAL A 242 3.58 7.39 -4.32
CA VAL A 242 4.29 6.62 -5.35
C VAL A 242 5.76 6.39 -4.98
N LEU A 243 6.47 7.44 -4.55
CA LEU A 243 7.89 7.34 -4.21
C LEU A 243 8.10 6.45 -2.99
N ALA A 244 7.27 6.55 -1.97
CA ALA A 244 7.37 5.69 -0.81
C ALA A 244 6.99 4.23 -1.12
N SER A 245 5.93 4.01 -1.93
CA SER A 245 5.59 2.69 -2.46
C SER A 245 6.77 2.07 -3.18
N THR A 246 7.47 2.87 -3.99
CA THR A 246 8.68 2.43 -4.69
C THR A 246 9.78 2.01 -3.72
N MET A 247 10.00 2.75 -2.62
CA MET A 247 11.00 2.39 -1.60
C MET A 247 10.62 1.12 -0.84
N GLU A 248 9.35 0.95 -0.50
CA GLU A 248 8.80 -0.27 0.10
C GLU A 248 9.01 -1.48 -0.83
N SER A 249 8.67 -1.33 -2.11
CA SER A 249 8.81 -2.38 -3.12
C SER A 249 10.24 -2.85 -3.34
N ILE A 250 11.22 -1.94 -3.26
CA ILE A 250 12.62 -2.32 -3.36
C ILE A 250 13.00 -3.27 -2.22
N GLY A 251 12.60 -2.95 -0.98
CA GLY A 251 12.83 -3.82 0.18
C GLY A 251 12.18 -5.19 0.01
N ASP A 252 10.95 -5.20 -0.49
CA ASP A 252 10.19 -6.42 -0.80
C ASP A 252 10.85 -7.29 -1.86
N TYR A 253 11.42 -6.70 -2.92
CA TYR A 253 12.13 -7.45 -3.96
C TYR A 253 13.32 -8.23 -3.39
N TYR A 254 14.14 -7.58 -2.55
CA TYR A 254 15.25 -8.23 -1.87
C TYR A 254 14.80 -9.26 -0.82
N ALA A 255 13.74 -8.95 -0.07
CA ALA A 255 13.19 -9.88 0.92
C ALA A 255 12.61 -11.14 0.25
N CYS A 256 11.90 -10.98 -0.86
CA CYS A 256 11.35 -12.07 -1.65
C CYS A 256 12.46 -12.92 -2.27
N ALA A 257 13.51 -12.31 -2.84
CA ALA A 257 14.65 -13.05 -3.38
C ALA A 257 15.31 -13.93 -2.30
N ARG A 258 15.57 -13.35 -1.13
CA ARG A 258 16.14 -14.09 0.02
C ARG A 258 15.25 -15.24 0.47
N LEU A 259 13.94 -15.04 0.57
CA LEU A 259 13.01 -16.06 1.08
C LEU A 259 12.67 -17.15 0.06
N SER A 260 12.74 -16.83 -1.24
CA SER A 260 12.60 -17.79 -2.35
C SER A 260 13.89 -18.54 -2.66
N GLY A 261 15.04 -18.10 -2.14
CA GLY A 261 16.36 -18.65 -2.47
C GLY A 261 16.87 -18.23 -3.85
N ALA A 262 16.29 -17.18 -4.45
CA ALA A 262 16.78 -16.58 -5.68
C ALA A 262 18.02 -15.69 -5.41
N PRO A 263 18.88 -15.45 -6.41
CA PRO A 263 19.97 -14.49 -6.26
C PRO A 263 19.38 -13.09 -6.02
N PRO A 264 20.09 -12.18 -5.33
CA PRO A 264 19.65 -10.79 -5.19
C PRO A 264 19.30 -10.17 -6.55
N PRO A 265 18.18 -9.44 -6.65
CA PRO A 265 17.74 -8.86 -7.91
C PRO A 265 18.76 -7.84 -8.41
N PRO A 266 19.26 -7.97 -9.64
CA PRO A 266 20.10 -6.95 -10.25
C PRO A 266 19.29 -5.67 -10.50
N ILE A 267 19.98 -4.53 -10.61
CA ILE A 267 19.34 -3.20 -10.76
C ILE A 267 18.33 -3.17 -11.92
N HIS A 268 18.64 -3.80 -13.06
CA HIS A 268 17.73 -3.85 -14.19
C HIS A 268 16.40 -4.60 -13.89
N ALA A 269 16.45 -5.60 -13.01
CA ALA A 269 15.26 -6.34 -12.58
C ALA A 269 14.41 -5.50 -11.62
N VAL A 270 15.05 -4.76 -10.71
CA VAL A 270 14.39 -3.80 -9.81
C VAL A 270 13.70 -2.69 -10.60
N ASN A 271 14.42 -2.07 -11.53
CA ASN A 271 13.91 -1.05 -12.46
C ASN A 271 12.67 -1.54 -13.21
N ARG A 272 12.72 -2.77 -13.74
CA ARG A 272 11.59 -3.39 -14.43
C ARG A 272 10.42 -3.68 -13.50
N GLY A 273 10.67 -4.13 -12.27
CA GLY A 273 9.63 -4.33 -11.26
C GLY A 273 8.86 -3.05 -10.98
N ILE A 274 9.58 -1.95 -10.76
CA ILE A 274 8.99 -0.62 -10.52
C ILE A 274 8.23 -0.10 -11.74
N ALA A 275 8.74 -0.33 -12.96
CA ALA A 275 8.01 0.03 -14.17
C ALA A 275 6.67 -0.74 -14.27
N VAL A 276 6.66 -2.03 -13.96
CA VAL A 276 5.43 -2.85 -13.96
C VAL A 276 4.47 -2.40 -12.86
N GLU A 277 4.97 -2.05 -11.68
CA GLU A 277 4.17 -1.44 -10.61
C GLU A 277 3.52 -0.13 -11.05
N GLY A 278 4.27 0.76 -11.72
CA GLY A 278 3.71 1.99 -12.30
C GLY A 278 2.61 1.72 -13.33
N ILE A 279 2.77 0.69 -14.18
CA ILE A 279 1.71 0.24 -15.09
C ILE A 279 0.49 -0.25 -14.30
N GLY A 280 0.70 -1.02 -13.23
CA GLY A 280 -0.36 -1.48 -12.32
C GLY A 280 -1.15 -0.32 -11.71
N CYS A 281 -0.46 0.71 -11.23
CA CYS A 281 -1.08 1.92 -10.68
C CYS A 281 -1.87 2.70 -11.76
N ILE A 282 -1.34 2.82 -12.98
CA ILE A 282 -2.07 3.45 -14.11
C ILE A 282 -3.36 2.66 -14.41
N LEU A 283 -3.28 1.33 -14.47
CA LEU A 283 -4.46 0.47 -14.69
C LEU A 283 -5.47 0.61 -13.56
N ALA A 284 -5.01 0.64 -12.31
CA ALA A 284 -5.86 0.85 -11.13
C ALA A 284 -6.57 2.21 -11.17
N ALA A 285 -5.86 3.27 -11.57
CA ALA A 285 -6.43 4.60 -11.76
C ALA A 285 -7.48 4.63 -12.88
N LEU A 286 -7.19 4.00 -14.02
CA LEU A 286 -8.13 3.93 -15.15
C LEU A 286 -9.40 3.15 -14.78
N TRP A 287 -9.28 2.02 -14.08
CA TRP A 287 -10.42 1.25 -13.55
C TRP A 287 -11.11 1.92 -12.37
N GLY A 288 -10.52 2.99 -11.83
CA GLY A 288 -11.15 3.79 -10.80
C GLY A 288 -11.19 3.13 -9.43
N THR A 289 -10.16 2.36 -9.07
CA THR A 289 -10.05 1.71 -7.75
C THR A 289 -9.94 2.72 -6.60
N GLY A 290 -9.54 3.96 -6.88
CA GLY A 290 -9.27 5.00 -5.88
C GLY A 290 -7.96 4.76 -5.10
N ASN A 291 -7.13 3.81 -5.53
CA ASN A 291 -5.87 3.46 -4.87
C ASN A 291 -4.84 2.95 -5.89
N GLY A 292 -3.55 3.09 -5.59
CA GLY A 292 -2.45 2.51 -6.37
C GLY A 292 -2.18 1.05 -6.03
N THR A 293 -1.17 0.47 -6.66
CA THR A 293 -0.68 -0.89 -6.38
C THR A 293 0.77 -0.88 -5.93
N THR A 294 1.14 -1.79 -5.03
CA THR A 294 2.52 -2.01 -4.58
C THR A 294 2.80 -3.50 -4.40
N SER A 295 4.04 -3.90 -4.16
CA SER A 295 4.35 -5.28 -3.79
C SER A 295 3.77 -5.64 -2.42
N TYR A 296 3.25 -6.87 -2.29
CA TYR A 296 2.65 -7.31 -1.03
C TYR A 296 3.66 -8.00 -0.12
N SER A 297 4.12 -7.30 0.91
CA SER A 297 4.96 -7.89 1.97
C SER A 297 4.29 -9.07 2.66
N GLN A 298 2.95 -9.13 2.71
CA GLN A 298 2.18 -10.26 3.25
C GLN A 298 2.33 -11.51 2.38
N ASN A 299 2.38 -11.35 1.05
CA ASN A 299 2.66 -12.46 0.14
C ASN A 299 4.09 -12.99 0.36
N ILE A 300 5.05 -12.10 0.60
CA ILE A 300 6.44 -12.45 0.91
C ILE A 300 6.54 -13.17 2.27
N ALA A 301 5.76 -12.76 3.26
CA ALA A 301 5.65 -13.46 4.54
C ALA A 301 5.07 -14.88 4.36
N ALA A 302 4.00 -15.01 3.57
CA ALA A 302 3.39 -16.30 3.25
C ALA A 302 4.35 -17.22 2.47
N LEU A 303 5.13 -16.68 1.54
CA LEU A 303 6.22 -17.39 0.86
C LEU A 303 7.26 -17.89 1.87
N GLY A 304 7.66 -17.05 2.82
CA GLY A 304 8.59 -17.41 3.90
C GLY A 304 8.11 -18.58 4.76
N ILE A 305 6.80 -18.76 4.91
CA ILE A 305 6.16 -19.83 5.68
C ILE A 305 5.92 -21.08 4.82
N THR A 306 5.19 -20.94 3.71
CA THR A 306 4.80 -22.06 2.84
C THR A 306 5.97 -22.66 2.08
N LYS A 307 7.03 -21.87 1.87
CA LYS A 307 8.14 -22.19 0.96
C LYS A 307 7.69 -22.49 -0.47
N VAL A 308 6.51 -22.01 -0.89
CA VAL A 308 5.99 -22.20 -2.25
C VAL A 308 6.22 -20.94 -3.07
N GLY A 309 7.31 -20.94 -3.85
CA GLY A 309 7.67 -19.85 -4.76
C GLY A 309 7.14 -19.97 -6.18
N SER A 310 5.98 -20.60 -6.37
CA SER A 310 5.50 -20.95 -7.71
C SER A 310 4.70 -19.83 -8.38
N ARG A 311 5.02 -19.54 -9.65
CA ARG A 311 4.28 -18.63 -10.54
C ARG A 311 2.85 -19.07 -10.77
N LEU A 312 2.60 -20.37 -10.80
CA LEU A 312 1.25 -20.92 -11.03
C LEU A 312 0.33 -20.56 -9.87
N VAL A 313 0.86 -20.53 -8.64
CA VAL A 313 0.11 -20.07 -7.48
C VAL A 313 -0.29 -18.61 -7.67
N LEU A 314 0.65 -17.74 -8.04
CA LEU A 314 0.35 -16.32 -8.27
C LEU A 314 -0.62 -16.07 -9.43
N GLN A 315 -0.45 -16.79 -10.56
CA GLN A 315 -1.37 -16.69 -11.69
C GLN A 315 -2.78 -17.15 -11.32
N THR A 316 -2.89 -18.25 -10.58
CA THR A 316 -4.17 -18.76 -10.09
C THR A 316 -4.81 -17.78 -9.10
N THR A 317 -4.02 -17.19 -8.19
CA THR A 317 -4.48 -16.13 -7.30
C THR A 317 -4.98 -14.91 -8.09
N GLY A 318 -4.27 -14.46 -9.12
CA GLY A 318 -4.70 -13.35 -9.97
C GLY A 318 -6.03 -13.62 -10.68
N ILE A 319 -6.18 -14.80 -11.27
CA ILE A 319 -7.44 -15.22 -11.92
C ILE A 319 -8.58 -15.30 -10.88
N LEU A 320 -8.31 -15.87 -9.71
CA LEU A 320 -9.29 -15.96 -8.62
C LEU A 320 -9.73 -14.57 -8.15
N MET A 321 -8.80 -13.63 -7.97
CA MET A 321 -9.12 -12.26 -7.56
C MET A 321 -9.95 -11.52 -8.61
N ILE A 322 -9.72 -11.75 -9.91
CA ILE A 322 -10.57 -11.22 -10.99
C ILE A 322 -11.99 -11.78 -10.88
N ILE A 323 -12.13 -13.10 -10.72
CA ILE A 323 -13.44 -13.76 -10.60
C ILE A 323 -14.20 -13.23 -9.37
N LEU A 324 -13.52 -13.12 -8.22
CA LEU A 324 -14.10 -12.59 -6.99
C LEU A 324 -14.46 -11.10 -7.10
N GLY A 325 -13.67 -10.31 -7.83
CA GLY A 325 -13.96 -8.90 -8.10
C GLY A 325 -15.18 -8.68 -9.00
N ILE A 326 -15.47 -9.62 -9.91
CA ILE A 326 -16.69 -9.58 -10.74
C ILE A 326 -17.93 -9.95 -9.93
N PHE A 327 -17.78 -10.75 -8.86
CA PHE A 327 -18.89 -11.19 -8.03
C PHE A 327 -19.28 -10.10 -7.01
N GLY A 328 -20.23 -9.23 -7.38
CA GLY A 328 -20.59 -8.05 -6.59
C GLY A 328 -21.04 -8.35 -5.15
N LYS A 329 -21.65 -9.52 -4.92
CA LYS A 329 -22.02 -10.00 -3.57
C LYS A 329 -20.80 -10.24 -2.68
N PHE A 330 -19.66 -10.68 -3.24
CA PHE A 330 -18.42 -10.85 -2.47
C PHE A 330 -17.97 -9.52 -1.88
N GLY A 331 -17.92 -8.46 -2.70
CA GLY A 331 -17.58 -7.12 -2.25
C GLY A 331 -18.55 -6.58 -1.20
N ALA A 332 -19.85 -6.81 -1.39
CA ALA A 332 -20.88 -6.34 -0.46
C ALA A 332 -20.76 -6.99 0.94
N ILE A 333 -20.32 -8.26 1.02
CA ILE A 333 -20.08 -8.93 2.31
C ILE A 333 -18.99 -8.19 3.12
N PHE A 334 -17.93 -7.68 2.49
CA PHE A 334 -16.90 -6.91 3.21
C PHE A 334 -17.44 -5.62 3.84
N ILE A 335 -18.49 -5.02 3.26
CA ILE A 335 -19.15 -3.81 3.79
C ILE A 335 -19.90 -4.11 5.10
N THR A 336 -20.26 -5.38 5.36
CA THR A 336 -20.91 -5.81 6.60
C THR A 336 -19.94 -5.97 7.77
N ILE A 337 -18.62 -5.88 7.54
CA ILE A 337 -17.63 -5.99 8.61
C ILE A 337 -17.74 -4.73 9.49
N PRO A 338 -18.08 -4.88 10.78
CA PRO A 338 -18.26 -3.72 11.65
C PRO A 338 -16.98 -2.93 11.84
N ASP A 339 -17.11 -1.61 11.98
CA ASP A 339 -15.97 -0.69 12.13
C ASP A 339 -15.00 -1.10 13.25
N PRO A 340 -15.45 -1.54 14.44
CA PRO A 340 -14.53 -1.95 15.51
C PRO A 340 -13.68 -3.19 15.18
N VAL A 341 -14.18 -4.10 14.34
CA VAL A 341 -13.41 -5.27 13.87
C VAL A 341 -12.31 -4.80 12.91
N ILE A 342 -12.66 -3.90 11.99
CA ILE A 342 -11.68 -3.26 11.09
C ILE A 342 -10.65 -2.45 11.90
N GLY A 343 -11.09 -1.73 12.93
CA GLY A 343 -10.22 -0.99 13.84
C GLY A 343 -9.20 -1.88 14.55
N GLY A 344 -9.64 -3.03 15.09
CA GLY A 344 -8.74 -4.01 15.70
C GLY A 344 -7.71 -4.57 14.71
N MET A 345 -8.11 -4.84 13.47
CA MET A 345 -7.18 -5.22 12.40
C MET A 345 -6.17 -4.10 12.11
N PHE A 346 -6.62 -2.85 12.00
CA PHE A 346 -5.76 -1.69 11.73
C PHE A 346 -4.72 -1.46 12.81
N LEU A 347 -5.05 -1.67 14.09
CA LEU A 347 -4.09 -1.59 15.19
C LEU A 347 -2.90 -2.53 15.00
N ILE A 348 -3.15 -3.79 14.60
CA ILE A 348 -2.07 -4.75 14.31
C ILE A 348 -1.35 -4.39 13.02
N MET A 349 -2.10 -4.14 11.94
CA MET A 349 -1.53 -3.97 10.61
C MET A 349 -0.65 -2.72 10.50
N PHE A 350 -1.13 -1.56 10.97
CA PHE A 350 -0.34 -0.34 10.96
C PHE A 350 0.84 -0.41 11.93
N GLY A 351 0.68 -1.07 13.08
CA GLY A 351 1.78 -1.35 14.01
C GLY A 351 2.88 -2.22 13.37
N MET A 352 2.49 -3.25 12.62
CA MET A 352 3.42 -4.10 11.88
C MET A 352 4.13 -3.34 10.75
N ILE A 353 3.44 -2.48 10.00
CA ILE A 353 4.07 -1.62 8.98
C ILE A 353 5.10 -0.69 9.62
N ALA A 354 4.75 -0.05 10.74
CA ALA A 354 5.67 0.78 11.50
C ALA A 354 6.91 0.00 11.95
N ALA A 355 6.73 -1.22 12.47
CA ALA A 355 7.81 -2.11 12.88
C ALA A 355 8.71 -2.55 11.70
N VAL A 356 8.15 -2.78 10.51
CA VAL A 356 8.93 -3.05 9.29
C VAL A 356 9.82 -1.86 8.94
N GLY A 357 9.31 -0.63 9.04
CA GLY A 357 10.11 0.59 8.89
C GLY A 357 11.30 0.62 9.85
N ILE A 358 11.06 0.36 11.14
CA ILE A 358 12.10 0.27 12.18
C ILE A 358 13.11 -0.84 11.88
N SER A 359 12.67 -1.99 11.33
CA SER A 359 13.56 -3.12 11.04
C SER A 359 14.63 -2.79 10.00
N ASN A 360 14.43 -1.78 9.14
CA ASN A 360 15.46 -1.29 8.22
C ASN A 360 16.63 -0.60 8.93
N LEU A 361 16.46 -0.21 10.20
CA LEU A 361 17.54 0.34 11.02
C LEU A 361 18.56 -0.72 11.45
N GLN A 362 18.29 -2.02 11.23
CA GLN A 362 19.26 -3.10 11.49
C GLN A 362 20.57 -2.93 10.70
N TYR A 363 20.55 -2.12 9.63
CA TYR A 363 21.72 -1.84 8.80
C TYR A 363 22.50 -0.61 9.26
N VAL A 364 21.90 0.23 10.12
CA VAL A 364 22.43 1.54 10.55
C VAL A 364 23.15 1.39 11.87
N ASP A 365 24.25 2.13 12.08
CA ASP A 365 24.86 2.23 13.40
C ASP A 365 24.05 3.17 14.31
N LEU A 366 23.24 2.59 15.19
CA LEU A 366 22.40 3.32 16.15
C LEU A 366 23.18 3.82 17.38
N ASN A 367 24.48 3.54 17.51
CA ASN A 367 25.31 4.15 18.54
C ASN A 367 25.82 5.54 18.14
N SER A 368 25.69 5.91 16.86
CA SER A 368 26.06 7.23 16.38
C SER A 368 25.01 8.28 16.78
N SER A 369 25.47 9.33 17.47
CA SER A 369 24.63 10.48 17.81
C SER A 369 24.06 11.17 16.57
N ARG A 370 24.82 11.25 15.47
CA ARG A 370 24.37 11.76 14.17
C ARG A 370 23.13 11.00 13.70
N ASN A 371 23.20 9.68 13.65
CA ASN A 371 22.13 8.84 13.11
C ASN A 371 20.88 8.91 13.98
N LEU A 372 21.04 8.93 15.31
CA LEU A 372 19.93 9.10 16.25
C LEU A 372 19.22 10.45 16.07
N VAL A 373 19.96 11.54 15.87
CA VAL A 373 19.39 12.87 15.61
C VAL A 373 18.62 12.89 14.28
N ILE A 374 19.19 12.36 13.20
CA ILE A 374 18.52 12.29 11.89
C ILE A 374 17.23 11.50 11.98
N LEU A 375 17.29 10.30 12.56
CA LEU A 375 16.14 9.41 12.71
C LEU A 375 15.04 10.01 13.59
N GLY A 376 15.43 10.55 14.75
CA GLY A 376 14.51 11.13 15.71
C GLY A 376 13.81 12.37 15.16
N PHE A 377 14.58 13.30 14.57
CA PHE A 377 14.03 14.52 13.98
C PHE A 377 13.10 14.20 12.81
N SER A 378 13.54 13.40 11.84
CA SER A 378 12.73 13.05 10.67
C SER A 378 11.42 12.37 11.04
N THR A 379 11.45 11.40 11.95
CA THR A 379 10.25 10.68 12.39
C THR A 379 9.30 11.61 13.16
N PHE A 380 9.81 12.40 14.10
CA PHE A 380 8.98 13.27 14.92
C PHE A 380 8.39 14.43 14.11
N SER A 381 9.17 15.09 13.26
CA SER A 381 8.68 16.12 12.35
C SER A 381 7.61 15.60 11.39
N GLY A 382 7.74 14.35 10.93
CA GLY A 382 6.76 13.67 10.10
C GLY A 382 5.43 13.38 10.78
N LEU A 383 5.35 13.47 12.11
CA LEU A 383 4.09 13.44 12.87
C LEU A 383 3.60 14.84 13.21
N VAL A 384 4.50 15.71 13.67
CA VAL A 384 4.15 17.04 14.20
C VAL A 384 3.64 17.97 13.10
N LEU A 385 4.40 18.12 12.01
CA LEU A 385 4.05 19.09 10.96
C LEU A 385 2.70 18.77 10.32
N PRO A 386 2.43 17.54 9.86
CA PRO A 386 1.13 17.24 9.26
C PRO A 386 -0.03 17.45 10.22
N THR A 387 0.11 17.02 11.47
CA THR A 387 -0.92 17.19 12.50
C THR A 387 -1.20 18.68 12.75
N TRP A 388 -0.15 19.51 12.80
CA TRP A 388 -0.29 20.95 12.97
C TRP A 388 -0.97 21.61 11.77
N PHE A 389 -0.58 21.27 10.54
CA PHE A 389 -1.21 21.80 9.32
C PHE A 389 -2.67 21.37 9.18
N GLN A 390 -3.00 20.13 9.54
CA GLN A 390 -4.39 19.65 9.55
C GLN A 390 -5.25 20.39 10.59
N SER A 391 -4.66 20.75 11.74
CA SER A 391 -5.36 21.46 12.81
C SER A 391 -5.51 22.97 12.56
N ASN A 392 -4.73 23.53 11.63
CA ASN A 392 -4.71 24.96 11.31
C ASN A 392 -4.99 25.22 9.82
N PRO A 393 -6.21 24.91 9.33
CA PRO A 393 -6.56 25.13 7.92
C PRO A 393 -6.55 26.62 7.59
N GLY A 394 -6.07 26.99 6.39
CA GLY A 394 -6.07 28.37 5.91
C GLY A 394 -4.93 29.26 6.42
N ILE A 395 -3.93 28.70 7.10
CA ILE A 395 -2.76 29.46 7.58
C ILE A 395 -1.78 29.87 6.47
N ILE A 396 -1.75 29.11 5.37
CA ILE A 396 -0.93 29.42 4.21
C ILE A 396 -1.79 30.26 3.26
N ASP A 397 -1.38 31.51 3.07
CA ASP A 397 -1.94 32.43 2.07
C ASP A 397 -0.78 33.14 1.38
N THR A 398 -0.24 32.50 0.33
CA THR A 398 0.82 33.09 -0.50
C THR A 398 0.26 34.00 -1.59
N GLY A 399 -1.07 34.13 -1.68
CA GLY A 399 -1.78 34.79 -2.78
C GLY A 399 -1.93 33.94 -4.05
N ILE A 400 -1.28 32.76 -4.13
CA ILE A 400 -1.38 31.82 -5.25
C ILE A 400 -2.03 30.52 -4.75
N LYS A 401 -3.28 30.30 -5.12
CA LYS A 401 -4.09 29.16 -4.63
C LYS A 401 -3.45 27.80 -4.93
N GLU A 402 -2.82 27.65 -6.08
CA GLU A 402 -2.15 26.42 -6.50
C GLU A 402 -0.94 26.12 -5.62
N LEU A 403 -0.19 27.16 -5.24
CA LEU A 403 0.98 27.04 -4.37
C LEU A 403 0.55 26.72 -2.94
N ASP A 404 -0.50 27.37 -2.44
CA ASP A 404 -1.05 27.10 -1.10
C ASP A 404 -1.51 25.65 -0.99
N GLN A 405 -2.25 25.16 -2.00
CA GLN A 405 -2.67 23.74 -2.04
C GLN A 405 -1.48 22.79 -2.11
N LEU A 406 -0.45 23.12 -2.89
CA LEU A 406 0.77 22.31 -2.98
C LEU A 406 1.46 22.20 -1.62
N ILE A 407 1.65 23.33 -0.93
CA ILE A 407 2.31 23.34 0.37
C ILE A 407 1.46 22.56 1.36
N VAL A 408 0.14 22.79 1.40
CA VAL A 408 -0.77 22.05 2.30
C VAL A 408 -0.69 20.54 2.04
N VAL A 409 -0.76 20.09 0.79
CA VAL A 409 -0.73 18.64 0.47
C VAL A 409 0.62 18.01 0.86
N LEU A 410 1.76 18.64 0.53
CA LEU A 410 3.08 18.13 0.90
C LEU A 410 3.27 18.09 2.42
N PHE A 411 2.90 19.18 3.10
CA PHE A 411 3.09 19.28 4.54
C PHE A 411 2.07 18.51 5.38
N THR A 412 0.96 18.04 4.79
CA THR A 412 0.02 17.10 5.43
C THR A 412 0.33 15.64 5.10
N THR A 413 1.30 15.39 4.22
CA THR A 413 1.75 14.03 3.86
C THR A 413 2.88 13.58 4.79
N HIS A 414 2.53 12.82 5.83
CA HIS A 414 3.44 12.39 6.90
C HIS A 414 4.72 11.72 6.40
N MET A 415 4.56 10.68 5.58
CA MET A 415 5.66 9.94 4.96
C MET A 415 6.59 10.80 4.09
N PHE A 416 6.05 11.83 3.43
CA PHE A 416 6.86 12.76 2.63
C PHE A 416 7.80 13.53 3.55
N ILE A 417 7.29 14.09 4.64
CA ILE A 417 8.10 14.90 5.57
C ILE A 417 9.20 14.06 6.22
N GLY A 418 8.87 12.86 6.70
CA GLY A 418 9.89 12.00 7.31
C GLY A 418 10.94 11.55 6.31
N GLY A 419 10.54 11.15 5.11
CA GLY A 419 11.47 10.80 4.03
C GLY A 419 12.32 11.98 3.58
N PHE A 420 11.72 13.16 3.44
CA PHE A 420 12.40 14.40 3.03
C PHE A 420 13.45 14.81 4.05
N PHE A 421 13.11 14.93 5.33
CA PHE A 421 14.10 15.29 6.36
C PHE A 421 15.13 14.20 6.56
N GLY A 422 14.74 12.92 6.54
CA GLY A 422 15.68 11.81 6.61
C GLY A 422 16.70 11.85 5.46
N PHE A 423 16.23 12.10 4.24
CA PHE A 423 17.07 12.20 3.05
C PHE A 423 18.00 13.42 3.09
N ILE A 424 17.47 14.62 3.36
CA ILE A 424 18.24 15.85 3.37
C ILE A 424 19.30 15.81 4.46
N LEU A 425 18.93 15.44 5.69
CA LEU A 425 19.86 15.42 6.81
C LEU A 425 20.91 14.32 6.65
N ASP A 426 20.56 13.16 6.12
CA ASP A 426 21.53 12.09 5.89
C ASP A 426 22.56 12.42 4.80
N ASN A 427 22.20 13.25 3.82
CA ASN A 427 23.13 13.69 2.76
C ASN A 427 23.90 14.98 3.10
N THR A 428 23.40 15.80 4.02
CA THR A 428 24.05 17.07 4.39
C THR A 428 24.94 16.95 5.62
N ILE A 429 24.57 16.09 6.59
CA ILE A 429 25.37 15.90 7.80
C ILE A 429 26.51 14.91 7.51
N PRO A 430 27.78 15.29 7.73
CA PRO A 430 28.93 14.42 7.47
C PRO A 430 28.80 13.07 8.19
N GLY A 431 29.02 11.97 7.48
CA GLY A 431 28.97 10.60 8.04
C GLY A 431 29.51 9.59 7.04
N THR A 432 29.99 8.45 7.53
CA THR A 432 30.58 7.42 6.65
C THR A 432 29.51 6.47 6.09
N ASP A 433 29.73 5.90 4.90
CA ASP A 433 28.77 4.95 4.30
C ASP A 433 28.52 3.69 5.15
N LYS A 434 29.48 3.32 6.00
CA LYS A 434 29.34 2.23 6.98
C LYS A 434 28.38 2.64 8.11
N GLU A 435 28.61 3.80 8.70
CA GLU A 435 27.78 4.37 9.77
C GLU A 435 26.33 4.59 9.29
N ARG A 436 26.15 5.10 8.06
CA ARG A 436 24.83 5.29 7.43
C ARG A 436 24.10 3.97 7.12
N GLY A 437 24.81 2.85 7.13
CA GLY A 437 24.29 1.54 6.75
C GLY A 437 24.18 1.28 5.26
N ILE A 438 24.58 2.24 4.40
CA ILE A 438 24.56 2.12 2.95
C ILE A 438 25.46 0.98 2.49
N LYS A 439 26.66 0.85 3.07
CA LYS A 439 27.59 -0.22 2.69
C LYS A 439 27.07 -1.61 3.09
N SER A 440 26.57 -1.77 4.32
CA SER A 440 25.97 -3.03 4.79
C SER A 440 24.76 -3.46 3.94
N TRP A 441 23.97 -2.47 3.51
CA TRP A 441 22.85 -2.68 2.62
C TRP A 441 23.31 -3.05 1.20
N GLN A 442 24.26 -2.31 0.62
CA GLN A 442 24.84 -2.57 -0.71
C GLN A 442 25.62 -3.88 -0.79
N ASP A 443 26.37 -4.26 0.25
CA ASP A 443 27.12 -5.51 0.31
C ASP A 443 26.16 -6.71 0.25
N LYS A 444 25.00 -6.65 0.93
CA LYS A 444 23.94 -7.68 0.79
C LYS A 444 23.29 -7.70 -0.60
N VAL A 445 23.24 -6.55 -1.29
CA VAL A 445 22.77 -6.46 -2.68
C VAL A 445 23.81 -7.05 -3.65
N GLN A 446 25.11 -6.84 -3.41
CA GLN A 446 26.19 -7.21 -4.33
C GLN A 446 26.79 -8.61 -4.10
N ASP A 447 26.90 -9.10 -2.86
CA ASP A 447 27.57 -10.40 -2.56
C ASP A 447 26.85 -11.59 -3.18
N GLY A 448 25.52 -11.53 -3.33
CA GLY A 448 24.79 -12.59 -4.04
C GLY A 448 24.95 -12.55 -5.57
N SER A 449 25.50 -11.48 -6.14
CA SER A 449 25.82 -11.41 -7.57
C SER A 449 27.19 -12.03 -7.91
N LYS A 450 28.11 -12.15 -6.94
CA LYS A 450 29.45 -12.73 -7.18
C LYS A 450 29.49 -14.25 -7.02
N ASN A 451 28.55 -14.84 -6.28
CA ASN A 451 28.56 -16.27 -5.94
C ASN A 451 27.53 -17.13 -6.69
N MET A 452 26.75 -16.59 -7.63
CA MET A 452 25.74 -17.37 -8.36
C MET A 452 25.75 -17.05 -9.87
N HIS A 453 26.23 -18.00 -10.67
CA HIS A 453 26.36 -17.86 -12.14
C HIS A 453 25.02 -17.88 -12.90
N ASP A 454 23.89 -18.18 -12.24
CA ASP A 454 22.59 -18.32 -12.91
C ASP A 454 21.58 -17.26 -12.46
N GLN A 455 21.63 -16.09 -13.12
CA GLN A 455 20.62 -15.03 -13.00
C GLN A 455 19.47 -15.20 -14.01
N SER A 456 19.30 -16.38 -14.61
CA SER A 456 18.24 -16.64 -15.59
C SER A 456 16.82 -16.37 -15.06
N CYS A 457 16.63 -16.33 -13.74
CA CYS A 457 15.35 -15.99 -13.14
C CYS A 457 14.92 -14.51 -13.36
N TYR A 458 15.85 -13.67 -13.81
CA TYR A 458 15.61 -12.26 -14.11
C TYR A 458 15.50 -11.96 -15.61
N ASP A 459 15.51 -12.98 -16.47
CA ASP A 459 15.36 -12.82 -17.91
C ASP A 459 13.91 -12.53 -18.36
N ILE A 460 13.77 -11.81 -19.46
CA ILE A 460 12.47 -11.41 -20.02
C ILE A 460 11.77 -12.60 -20.70
N PRO A 461 10.45 -12.81 -20.47
CA PRO A 461 9.69 -13.86 -21.15
C PRO A 461 9.72 -13.71 -22.67
N PHE A 462 9.95 -14.81 -23.38
CA PHE A 462 9.77 -14.99 -24.83
C PHE A 462 10.63 -14.13 -25.77
N CYS A 463 10.98 -12.89 -25.40
CA CYS A 463 11.67 -11.92 -26.24
C CYS A 463 13.17 -11.77 -25.94
N ASN A 464 13.72 -12.46 -24.92
CA ASN A 464 15.11 -12.23 -24.50
C ASN A 464 16.14 -12.45 -25.62
N LYS A 465 15.96 -13.49 -26.45
CA LYS A 465 16.84 -13.78 -27.59
C LYS A 465 16.77 -12.71 -28.70
N VAL A 466 15.60 -12.10 -28.89
CA VAL A 466 15.38 -11.05 -29.89
C VAL A 466 15.91 -9.71 -29.38
N LEU A 467 15.67 -9.38 -28.12
CA LEU A 467 16.13 -8.15 -27.48
C LEU A 467 17.66 -8.10 -27.39
N LYS A 468 18.33 -9.22 -27.08
CA LYS A 468 19.79 -9.33 -27.08
C LYS A 468 20.42 -9.11 -28.48
N ARG A 469 19.64 -9.23 -29.56
CA ARG A 469 20.14 -9.13 -30.95
C ARG A 469 20.35 -7.69 -31.41
N PHE A 470 19.63 -6.71 -30.86
CA PHE A 470 19.75 -5.32 -31.29
C PHE A 470 20.56 -4.49 -30.28
N ARG A 471 21.62 -3.81 -30.75
CA ARG A 471 22.50 -2.96 -29.92
C ARG A 471 21.76 -1.82 -29.21
N CYS A 472 20.70 -1.26 -29.80
CA CYS A 472 19.92 -0.18 -29.19
C CYS A 472 19.30 -0.59 -27.83
N PHE A 473 18.94 -1.87 -27.68
CA PHE A 473 18.38 -2.41 -26.43
C PHE A 473 19.42 -2.67 -25.33
N GLN A 474 20.72 -2.56 -25.64
CA GLN A 474 21.79 -2.69 -24.63
C GLN A 474 21.96 -1.40 -23.80
N CYS A 475 21.42 -0.27 -24.27
CA CYS A 475 21.42 1.00 -23.54
C CYS A 475 20.22 1.18 -22.60
N LEU A 476 19.23 0.28 -22.63
CA LEU A 476 18.01 0.40 -21.83
C LEU A 476 18.19 -0.21 -20.43
N PRO A 477 18.08 0.59 -19.35
CA PRO A 477 18.49 0.19 -18.00
C PRO A 477 17.52 -0.76 -17.27
N PHE A 478 16.41 -1.12 -17.90
CA PHE A 478 15.46 -2.15 -17.41
C PHE A 478 15.63 -3.51 -18.11
N LEU A 479 16.50 -3.61 -19.12
CA LEU A 479 16.76 -4.84 -19.86
C LEU A 479 17.95 -5.62 -19.28
N PRO A 480 17.93 -6.98 -19.32
CA PRO A 480 19.05 -7.81 -18.84
C PRO A 480 20.36 -7.61 -19.62
N SER A 481 20.30 -6.96 -20.79
CA SER A 481 21.46 -6.70 -21.65
C SER A 481 22.20 -5.42 -21.29
N TYR A 482 21.74 -4.70 -20.27
CA TYR A 482 22.33 -3.45 -19.82
C TYR A 482 23.65 -3.71 -19.07
N ASN A 483 24.77 -3.28 -19.68
CA ASN A 483 26.09 -3.31 -19.06
C ASN A 483 26.38 -1.96 -18.40
N THR A 484 26.60 -1.96 -17.08
CA THR A 484 26.99 -0.80 -16.28
C THR A 484 28.48 -0.44 -16.36
N THR A 485 29.24 -1.02 -17.31
CA THR A 485 30.69 -0.79 -17.47
C THR A 485 31.06 0.41 -18.34
N GLN A 486 30.36 1.54 -18.16
CA GLN A 486 30.83 2.86 -18.59
C GLN A 486 30.72 3.87 -17.46
#